data_AF-A0AAU1IBU9-F1
#
_entry.id   AF-A0AAU1IBU9-F1
#
_cell.length_a   1.000
_cell.length_b   1.000
_cell.length_c   1.000
_cell.angle_alpha   90.00
_cell.angle_beta   90.00
_cell.angle_gamma   90.00
#
_symmetry.space_group_name_H-M   'P 1'
#
loop_
_entity.id
_entity.type
_entity.pdbx_description
1 polymer ?
#
loop_
_entity_poly.entity_id
_entity_poly.type
_entity_poly.pdbx_seq_one_letter_code
_entity_poly.pdbx_strand_id
1 'polypeptide(L)'
;MHRDLVAEAARARAEGNQVPDVPSLATLHRAIRLDLNPGQRAALAVGEPARRRHDVHLWRPRLWRNACWEADHKHVSVEVLLDGELVFPWVTWFIDCATEVIPGAAITPHQPSRDAILAGPRCGSRW
;
A
#
# COMPACT_ATOMS: atom_id res chain seq x y z
N MET A 1 13.14 32.50 -7.41
CA MET A 1 13.96 31.34 -7.81
C MET A 1 14.04 31.17 -9.34
N HIS A 2 12.98 30.79 -10.07
CA HIS A 2 13.10 30.55 -11.54
C HIS A 2 13.55 31.79 -12.33
N ARG A 3 13.00 32.98 -12.03
CA ARG A 3 13.40 34.23 -12.70
C ARG A 3 14.85 34.63 -12.42
N ASP A 4 15.32 34.35 -11.21
CA ASP A 4 16.67 34.72 -10.76
C ASP A 4 17.72 33.85 -11.44
N LEU A 5 17.46 32.53 -11.57
CA LEU A 5 18.32 31.58 -12.29
C LEU A 5 18.38 31.88 -13.80
N VAL A 6 17.26 32.31 -14.40
CA VAL A 6 17.24 32.73 -15.81
C VAL A 6 18.06 34.00 -16.02
N ALA A 7 17.93 34.98 -15.11
CA ALA A 7 18.70 36.22 -15.17
C ALA A 7 20.20 35.97 -14.93
N GLU A 8 20.55 35.03 -14.05
CA GLU A 8 21.92 34.58 -13.80
C GLU A 8 22.52 33.89 -15.02
N ALA A 9 21.79 32.97 -15.66
CA ALA A 9 22.25 32.32 -16.90
C ALA A 9 22.42 33.32 -18.06
N ALA A 10 21.54 34.33 -18.17
CA ALA A 10 21.66 35.39 -19.17
C ALA A 10 22.91 36.26 -18.94
N ARG A 11 23.19 36.62 -17.69
CA ARG A 11 24.42 37.37 -17.30
C ARG A 11 25.68 36.57 -17.57
N ALA A 12 25.71 35.30 -17.18
CA ALA A 12 26.84 34.42 -17.42
C ALA A 12 27.15 34.29 -18.93
N ARG A 13 26.12 34.18 -19.80
CA ARG A 13 26.32 34.20 -21.26
C ARG A 13 26.87 35.52 -21.77
N ALA A 14 26.41 36.65 -21.25
CA ALA A 14 26.89 37.98 -21.64
C ALA A 14 28.35 38.22 -21.22
N GLU A 15 28.77 37.63 -20.10
CA GLU A 15 30.15 37.66 -19.58
C GLU A 15 31.10 36.66 -20.29
N GLY A 16 30.59 35.88 -21.25
CA GLY A 16 31.37 34.89 -21.99
C GLY A 16 31.61 33.59 -21.23
N ASN A 17 30.94 33.38 -20.09
CA ASN A 17 31.04 32.13 -19.34
C ASN A 17 30.34 31.00 -20.09
N GLN A 18 30.92 29.80 -20.02
CA GLN A 18 30.33 28.61 -20.63
C GLN A 18 29.08 28.20 -19.83
N VAL A 19 27.90 28.41 -20.42
CA VAL A 19 26.63 28.00 -19.82
C VAL A 19 26.22 26.66 -20.43
N PRO A 20 25.90 25.63 -19.61
CA PRO A 20 25.45 24.34 -20.11
C PRO A 20 24.27 24.49 -21.07
N ASP A 21 24.25 23.66 -22.12
CA ASP A 21 23.07 23.59 -22.98
C ASP A 21 21.92 22.99 -22.16
N VAL A 22 20.81 23.72 -22.10
CA VAL A 22 19.63 23.33 -21.31
C VAL A 22 18.57 22.78 -22.24
N PRO A 23 17.91 21.67 -21.86
CA PRO A 23 16.85 21.10 -22.68
C PRO A 23 15.72 22.11 -22.89
N SER A 24 15.06 22.03 -24.05
CA SER A 24 13.89 22.87 -24.32
C SER A 24 12.78 22.64 -23.28
N LEU A 25 11.90 23.63 -23.10
CA LEU A 25 10.74 23.49 -22.21
C LEU A 25 9.87 22.28 -22.60
N ALA A 26 9.73 22.01 -23.89
CA ALA A 26 9.02 20.84 -24.38
C ALA A 26 9.69 19.53 -23.96
N THR A 27 11.03 19.46 -24.01
CA THR A 27 11.82 18.32 -23.53
C THR A 27 11.63 18.12 -22.03
N LEU A 28 11.66 19.19 -21.24
CA LEU A 28 11.41 19.14 -19.80
C LEU A 28 9.99 18.65 -19.49
N HIS A 29 8.96 19.21 -20.13
CA HIS A 29 7.58 18.79 -19.95
C HIS A 29 7.36 17.32 -20.33
N ARG A 30 8.03 16.83 -21.37
CA ARG A 30 7.99 15.42 -21.77
C ARG A 30 8.62 14.53 -20.70
N ALA A 31 9.79 14.89 -20.18
CA ALA A 31 10.46 14.13 -19.12
C ALA A 31 9.58 14.03 -17.86
N ILE A 32 9.02 15.15 -17.40
CA ILE A 32 8.10 15.18 -16.25
C ILE A 32 6.89 14.28 -16.47
N ARG A 33 6.32 14.23 -17.69
CA ARG A 33 5.18 13.37 -18.00
C ARG A 33 5.52 11.88 -18.03
N LEU A 34 6.76 11.53 -18.42
CA LEU A 34 7.24 10.14 -18.47
C LEU A 34 7.61 9.63 -17.08
N ASP A 35 8.29 10.46 -16.29
CA ASP A 35 8.92 10.03 -15.04
C ASP A 35 7.98 10.14 -13.83
N LEU A 36 6.99 11.05 -13.87
CA LEU A 36 6.02 11.19 -12.80
C LEU A 36 4.70 10.52 -13.15
N ASN A 37 4.23 9.62 -12.28
CA ASN A 37 2.90 9.06 -12.37
C ASN A 37 1.81 10.10 -11.99
N PRO A 38 0.52 9.84 -12.32
CA PRO A 38 -0.57 10.78 -12.00
C PRO A 38 -0.65 11.18 -10.52
N GLY A 39 -0.39 10.24 -9.61
CA GLY A 39 -0.40 10.50 -8.16
C GLY A 39 0.73 11.42 -7.72
N GLN A 40 1.95 11.23 -8.22
CA GLN A 40 3.09 12.10 -7.94
C GLN A 40 2.85 13.52 -8.45
N ARG A 41 2.27 13.67 -9.64
CA ARG A 41 1.90 15.00 -10.16
C ARG A 41 0.82 15.67 -9.30
N ALA A 42 -0.18 14.92 -8.84
CA ALA A 42 -1.20 15.43 -7.92
C ALA A 42 -0.59 15.84 -6.58
N ALA A 43 0.41 15.10 -6.08
CA ALA A 43 1.14 15.42 -4.87
C ALA A 43 1.89 16.76 -4.98
N LEU A 44 2.60 16.98 -6.09
CA LEU A 44 3.32 18.22 -6.34
C LEU A 44 2.38 19.43 -6.49
N ALA A 45 1.19 19.21 -7.05
CA ALA A 45 0.24 20.30 -7.30
C ALA A 45 -0.60 20.67 -6.08
N VAL A 46 -1.04 19.69 -5.28
CA VAL A 46 -2.08 19.88 -4.25
C VAL A 46 -1.71 19.22 -2.90
N GLY A 47 -0.57 18.53 -2.83
CA GLY A 47 -0.06 17.88 -1.62
C GLY A 47 -0.46 16.41 -1.48
N GLU A 48 0.03 15.78 -0.41
CA GLU A 48 -0.12 14.35 -0.12
C GLU A 48 -1.58 13.83 -0.15
N PRO A 49 -2.61 14.55 0.34
CA PRO A 49 -4.00 14.09 0.24
C PRO A 49 -4.46 13.86 -1.21
N ALA A 50 -3.93 14.63 -2.17
CA ALA A 50 -4.23 14.44 -3.57
C ALA A 50 -3.54 13.22 -4.17
N ARG A 51 -2.31 12.93 -3.74
CA ARG A 51 -1.59 11.69 -4.09
C ARG A 51 -2.40 10.46 -3.70
N ARG A 52 -2.96 10.45 -2.49
CA ARG A 52 -3.73 9.31 -1.94
C ARG A 52 -4.99 8.96 -2.72
N ARG A 53 -5.59 9.91 -3.45
CA ARG A 53 -6.73 9.63 -4.35
C ARG A 53 -6.32 8.80 -5.58
N HIS A 54 -5.03 8.76 -5.89
CA HIS A 54 -4.46 7.93 -6.94
C HIS A 54 -3.91 6.60 -6.42
N ASP A 55 -3.90 6.38 -5.09
CA ASP A 55 -3.59 5.07 -4.55
C ASP A 55 -4.76 4.14 -4.89
N VAL A 56 -4.48 3.08 -5.63
CA VAL A 56 -5.45 2.02 -5.84
C VAL A 56 -5.54 1.26 -4.53
N HIS A 57 -6.54 1.60 -3.71
CA HIS A 57 -6.89 0.78 -2.57
C HIS A 57 -7.16 -0.65 -3.06
N LEU A 58 -6.65 -1.65 -2.32
CA LEU A 58 -6.77 -3.08 -2.65
C LEU A 58 -5.87 -3.57 -3.82
N TRP A 59 -4.93 -2.76 -4.33
CA TRP A 59 -3.91 -3.30 -5.23
C TRP A 59 -2.74 -3.92 -4.44
N ARG A 60 -2.57 -5.24 -4.55
CA ARG A 60 -1.36 -5.93 -4.10
C ARG A 60 -0.57 -6.44 -5.30
N PRO A 61 0.75 -6.20 -5.36
CA PRO A 61 1.61 -6.89 -6.30
C PRO A 61 1.43 -8.41 -6.17
N ARG A 62 1.46 -9.14 -7.28
CA ARG A 62 1.48 -10.61 -7.24
C ARG A 62 2.80 -11.06 -6.60
N LEU A 63 2.72 -11.68 -5.44
CA LEU A 63 3.85 -12.29 -4.73
C LEU A 63 3.81 -13.83 -4.86
N TRP A 64 4.79 -14.53 -4.29
CA TRP A 64 4.75 -15.99 -4.15
C TRP A 64 3.86 -16.40 -2.96
N ARG A 65 3.33 -17.63 -3.00
CA ARG A 65 2.55 -18.22 -1.90
C ARG A 65 3.28 -18.05 -0.57
N ASN A 66 2.58 -17.64 0.49
CA ASN A 66 3.11 -17.42 1.83
C ASN A 66 4.12 -16.27 1.96
N ALA A 67 4.22 -15.37 0.97
CA ALA A 67 5.05 -14.17 1.10
C ALA A 67 4.52 -13.20 2.16
N CYS A 68 3.19 -13.10 2.31
CA CYS A 68 2.52 -12.26 3.29
C CYS A 68 1.16 -12.87 3.63
N TRP A 69 0.86 -12.95 4.93
CA TRP A 69 -0.46 -13.33 5.43
C TRP A 69 -1.09 -12.15 6.15
N GLU A 70 -2.38 -11.94 5.92
CA GLU A 70 -3.20 -11.03 6.71
C GLU A 70 -4.18 -11.81 7.58
N ALA A 71 -4.39 -11.33 8.78
CA ALA A 71 -5.35 -11.92 9.72
C ALA A 71 -6.49 -10.94 9.97
N ASP A 72 -7.70 -11.49 10.05
CA ASP A 72 -8.88 -10.75 10.47
C ASP A 72 -9.72 -11.59 11.43
N HIS A 73 -10.57 -10.92 12.20
CA HIS A 73 -11.38 -11.52 13.23
C HIS A 73 -12.84 -11.09 13.10
N LYS A 74 -13.75 -12.06 13.21
CA LYS A 74 -15.18 -11.79 13.10
C LYS A 74 -15.94 -12.41 14.26
N HIS A 75 -16.74 -11.59 14.94
CA HIS A 75 -17.81 -12.07 15.81
C HIS A 75 -18.91 -12.66 14.92
N VAL A 76 -19.09 -13.96 14.99
CA VAL A 76 -20.04 -14.68 14.15
C VAL A 76 -21.45 -14.44 14.69
N SER A 77 -22.38 -14.06 13.83
CA SER A 77 -23.77 -13.82 14.20
C SER A 77 -24.61 -15.10 14.26
N VAL A 78 -23.98 -16.23 14.58
CA VAL A 78 -24.61 -17.55 14.71
C VAL A 78 -24.31 -18.06 16.10
N GLU A 79 -25.36 -18.45 16.81
CA GLU A 79 -25.27 -18.99 18.16
C GLU A 79 -24.94 -20.49 18.10
N VAL A 80 -24.04 -20.94 18.97
CA VAL A 80 -23.54 -22.31 19.03
C VAL A 80 -23.63 -22.81 20.46
N LEU A 81 -24.07 -24.06 20.65
CA LEU A 81 -24.04 -24.72 21.95
C LEU A 81 -22.62 -25.23 22.24
N LEU A 82 -22.00 -24.70 23.29
CA LEU A 82 -20.70 -25.11 23.81
C LEU A 82 -20.83 -25.44 25.29
N ASP A 83 -20.54 -26.69 25.66
CA ASP A 83 -20.55 -27.16 27.06
C ASP A 83 -21.83 -26.81 27.85
N GLY A 84 -22.98 -26.79 27.17
CA GLY A 84 -24.29 -26.49 27.76
C GLY A 84 -24.67 -25.01 27.72
N GLU A 85 -23.79 -24.13 27.24
CA GLU A 85 -24.05 -22.69 27.08
C GLU A 85 -24.16 -22.29 25.61
N LEU A 86 -25.06 -21.35 25.33
CA LEU A 86 -25.20 -20.77 24.00
C LEU A 86 -24.25 -19.57 23.88
N VAL A 87 -23.37 -19.61 22.88
CA VAL A 87 -22.33 -18.59 22.65
C VAL A 87 -22.30 -18.14 21.20
N PHE A 88 -21.91 -16.88 20.97
CA PHE A 88 -21.57 -16.37 19.63
C PHE A 88 -20.05 -16.40 19.48
N PRO A 89 -19.49 -17.36 18.71
CA PRO A 89 -18.05 -17.53 18.65
C PRO A 89 -17.40 -16.42 17.82
N TRP A 90 -16.09 -16.28 18.02
CA TRP A 90 -15.23 -15.48 17.17
C TRP A 90 -14.42 -16.40 16.25
N VAL A 91 -14.31 -16.01 14.98
CA VAL A 91 -13.42 -16.67 14.02
C VAL A 91 -12.25 -15.75 13.76
N THR A 92 -11.05 -16.30 13.85
CA THR A 92 -9.79 -15.66 13.42
C THR A 92 -9.28 -16.42 12.21
N TRP A 93 -9.22 -15.81 11.04
CA TRP A 93 -8.70 -16.45 9.84
C TRP A 93 -7.45 -15.74 9.33
N PHE A 94 -6.66 -16.48 8.56
CA PHE A 94 -5.46 -15.99 7.89
C PHE A 94 -5.69 -16.10 6.39
N ILE A 95 -5.33 -15.07 5.63
CA ILE A 95 -5.45 -15.02 4.17
C ILE A 95 -4.05 -14.91 3.59
N ASP A 96 -3.67 -15.84 2.72
CA ASP A 96 -2.45 -15.72 1.91
C ASP A 96 -2.64 -14.63 0.85
N CYS A 97 -1.98 -13.49 1.03
CA CYS A 97 -2.18 -12.32 0.15
C CYS A 97 -1.77 -12.57 -1.31
N ALA A 98 -0.99 -13.62 -1.59
CA ALA A 98 -0.60 -13.98 -2.96
C ALA A 98 -1.66 -14.79 -3.71
N THR A 99 -2.46 -15.60 -3.00
CA THR A 99 -3.40 -16.55 -3.60
C THR A 99 -4.86 -16.34 -3.18
N GLU A 100 -5.11 -15.45 -2.21
CA GLU A 100 -6.42 -15.18 -1.59
C GLU A 100 -7.04 -16.41 -0.91
N VAL A 101 -6.27 -17.50 -0.77
CA VAL A 101 -6.68 -18.68 -0.02
C VAL A 101 -6.63 -18.38 1.47
N ILE A 102 -7.56 -18.97 2.23
CA ILE A 102 -7.52 -19.02 3.70
C ILE A 102 -6.74 -20.27 4.11
N PRO A 103 -5.41 -20.21 4.37
CA PRO A 103 -4.63 -21.38 4.78
C PRO A 103 -5.08 -21.96 6.12
N GLY A 104 -5.64 -21.16 7.03
CA GLY A 104 -6.05 -21.63 8.34
C GLY A 104 -6.92 -20.63 9.10
N ALA A 105 -7.63 -21.15 10.10
CA ALA A 105 -8.47 -20.38 11.01
C ALA A 105 -8.52 -21.02 12.40
N ALA A 106 -8.84 -20.21 13.41
CA ALA A 106 -9.17 -20.64 14.76
C ALA A 106 -10.54 -20.08 15.15
N ILE A 107 -11.31 -20.87 15.91
CA ILE A 107 -12.63 -20.49 16.40
C ILE A 107 -12.59 -20.53 17.93
N THR A 108 -12.96 -19.43 18.58
CA THR A 108 -12.95 -19.30 20.04
C THR A 108 -14.31 -18.84 20.56
N PRO A 109 -14.75 -19.29 21.75
CA PRO A 109 -16.00 -18.82 22.35
C PRO A 109 -15.89 -17.42 22.96
N HIS A 110 -14.67 -16.90 23.10
CA HIS A 110 -14.37 -15.57 23.62
C HIS A 110 -13.82 -14.65 22.53
N GLN A 111 -13.72 -13.36 22.88
CA GLN A 111 -13.14 -12.31 22.05
C GLN A 111 -11.72 -12.69 21.55
N PRO A 112 -11.28 -12.15 20.39
CA PRO A 112 -9.95 -12.37 19.84
C PRO A 112 -8.83 -12.26 20.85
N SER A 113 -8.01 -13.30 20.90
CA SER A 113 -6.89 -13.41 21.82
C SER A 113 -5.72 -14.15 21.18
N ARG A 114 -4.58 -14.13 21.89
CA ARG A 114 -3.29 -14.64 21.41
C ARG A 114 -3.34 -16.14 21.05
N ASP A 115 -4.13 -16.91 21.76
CA ASP A 115 -4.34 -18.34 21.49
C ASP A 115 -4.90 -18.58 20.08
N ALA A 116 -5.91 -17.81 19.65
CA ALA A 116 -6.47 -17.89 18.30
C ALA A 116 -5.41 -17.56 17.23
N ILE A 117 -4.60 -16.52 17.47
CA ILE A 117 -3.49 -16.13 16.60
C ILE A 117 -2.43 -17.23 16.48
N LEU A 118 -2.13 -17.93 17.57
CA LEU A 118 -1.14 -19.02 17.57
C LEU A 118 -1.69 -20.35 17.05
N ALA A 119 -2.99 -20.59 17.19
CA ALA A 119 -3.64 -21.82 16.76
C ALA A 119 -3.94 -21.83 15.25
N GLY A 120 -4.46 -20.72 14.69
CA GLY A 120 -4.90 -20.68 13.30
C GLY A 120 -3.82 -21.04 12.27
N PRO A 121 -2.60 -20.46 12.35
CA PRO A 121 -1.51 -20.79 11.42
C PRO A 121 -1.03 -22.25 11.56
N ARG A 122 -1.10 -22.84 12.75
CA ARG A 122 -0.68 -24.23 13.00
C ARG A 122 -1.61 -25.26 12.34
N CYS A 123 -2.90 -24.93 12.21
CA CYS A 123 -3.84 -25.76 11.46
C CYS A 123 -3.56 -25.71 9.96
N GLY A 124 -3.07 -24.57 9.46
CA GLY A 124 -2.86 -24.31 8.03
C GLY A 124 -1.45 -24.53 7.48
N SER A 125 -0.44 -24.72 8.34
CA SER A 125 0.96 -24.89 7.94
C SER A 125 1.36 -26.34 7.65
N ARG A 126 0.41 -27.28 7.67
CA ARG A 126 0.61 -28.66 7.23
C ARG A 126 0.40 -28.75 5.71
N TRP A 127 1.38 -28.31 4.93
CA TRP A 127 1.47 -28.55 3.48
C TRP A 127 2.89 -28.95 3.11
#